data_AF-A0A1M7SLZ6-F1
#
_entry.id   AF-A0A1M7SLZ6-F1
#
_cell.length_a   1.000
_cell.length_b   1.000
_cell.length_c   1.000
_cell.angle_alpha   90.00
_cell.angle_beta   90.00
_cell.angle_gamma   90.00
#
_symmetry.space_group_name_H-M   'P 1'
#
loop_
_entity.id
_entity.type
_entity.pdbx_description
1 polymer ?
#
loop_
_entity_poly.entity_id
_entity_poly.type
_entity_poly.pdbx_seq_one_letter_code
_entity_poly.pdbx_strand_id
1 'polypeptide(L)'
;MVLKVKKWYKILNLLVLSSSTPFVLYLFSLPLSDFVTFVIILAYFILVIMFAESLIFKIEIKGSKLKSMYFSIDLSDIIGVKSGILETVIRTRWRIYRIPPVDGVNKIGRMTNMLVVERKE
;
A
#
# COMPACT_ATOMS: atom_id res chain seq x y z
N MET A 1 17.90 3.92 -0.45
CA MET A 1 17.34 2.89 0.45
C MET A 1 16.01 2.39 -0.12
N VAL A 2 15.70 1.09 -0.06
CA VAL A 2 14.43 0.54 -0.57
C VAL A 2 13.60 -0.02 0.59
N LEU A 3 12.37 0.45 0.72
CA LEU A 3 11.38 -0.02 1.68
C LEU A 3 10.33 -0.87 0.95
N LYS A 4 10.00 -2.02 1.54
CA LYS A 4 9.06 -2.99 0.98
C LYS A 4 7.81 -3.10 1.87
N VAL A 5 6.70 -3.53 1.29
CA VAL A 5 5.47 -3.86 2.03
C VAL A 5 5.75 -4.92 3.09
N LYS A 6 5.14 -4.77 4.28
CA LYS A 6 5.29 -5.69 5.41
C LYS A 6 4.93 -7.13 5.02
N LYS A 7 5.74 -8.09 5.46
CA LYS A 7 5.55 -9.52 5.13
C LYS A 7 4.20 -10.06 5.60
N TRP A 8 3.75 -9.66 6.79
CA TRP A 8 2.46 -10.11 7.35
C TRP A 8 1.27 -9.65 6.48
N TYR A 9 1.30 -8.43 5.94
CA TYR A 9 0.25 -7.93 5.06
C TYR A 9 0.15 -8.73 3.75
N LYS A 10 1.30 -9.13 3.18
CA LYS A 10 1.34 -10.02 2.00
C LYS A 10 0.73 -11.39 2.30
N ILE A 11 1.05 -11.95 3.48
CA ILE A 11 0.52 -13.24 3.93
C ILE A 11 -0.99 -13.14 4.16
N LEU A 12 -1.46 -12.04 4.75
CA LEU A 12 -2.88 -11.82 5.00
C LEU A 12 -3.67 -11.72 3.69
N ASN A 13 -3.21 -10.91 2.73
CA ASN A 13 -3.85 -10.86 1.42
C ASN A 13 -3.80 -12.21 0.69
N LEU A 14 -2.72 -12.99 0.82
CA LEU A 14 -2.64 -14.33 0.27
C LEU A 14 -3.67 -15.27 0.91
N LEU A 15 -3.82 -15.23 2.24
CA LEU A 15 -4.81 -16.03 2.96
C LEU A 15 -6.23 -15.67 2.55
N VAL A 16 -6.53 -14.37 2.42
CA VAL A 16 -7.83 -13.89 1.95
C VAL A 16 -8.08 -14.35 0.52
N LEU A 17 -7.09 -14.23 -0.37
CA LEU A 17 -7.22 -14.69 -1.75
C LEU A 17 -7.49 -16.19 -1.79
N SER A 18 -6.64 -16.99 -1.15
CA SER A 18 -6.76 -18.46 -1.09
C SER A 18 -8.06 -18.93 -0.45
N SER A 19 -8.56 -18.24 0.59
CA SER A 19 -9.86 -18.59 1.17
C SER A 19 -11.01 -18.17 0.27
N SER A 20 -10.92 -17.02 -0.42
CA SER A 20 -11.99 -16.52 -1.29
C SER A 20 -12.16 -17.32 -2.58
N THR A 21 -11.07 -17.83 -3.16
CA THR A 21 -11.09 -18.58 -4.44
C THR A 21 -12.09 -19.74 -4.45
N PRO A 22 -12.13 -20.68 -3.49
CA PRO A 22 -13.09 -21.77 -3.50
C PRO A 22 -14.55 -21.29 -3.36
N PHE A 23 -14.81 -20.22 -2.59
CA PHE A 23 -16.17 -19.66 -2.50
C PHE A 23 -16.61 -18.99 -3.79
N VAL A 24 -15.69 -18.28 -4.44
CA VAL A 24 -15.96 -17.64 -5.74
C VAL A 24 -16.24 -18.71 -6.80
N LEU A 25 -15.43 -19.77 -6.85
CA LEU A 25 -15.66 -20.91 -7.75
C LEU A 25 -16.99 -21.63 -7.45
N TYR A 26 -17.34 -21.78 -6.18
CA TYR A 26 -18.62 -22.33 -5.76
C TYR A 26 -19.79 -21.45 -6.22
N LEU A 27 -19.70 -20.13 -6.02
CA LEU A 27 -20.73 -19.20 -6.48
C LEU A 27 -20.90 -19.23 -7.99
N PHE A 28 -19.82 -19.35 -8.76
CA PHE A 28 -19.90 -19.53 -10.22
C PHE A 28 -20.55 -20.85 -10.65
N SER A 29 -20.56 -21.87 -9.80
CA SER A 29 -21.23 -23.13 -10.09
C SER A 29 -22.75 -23.07 -9.92
N LEU A 30 -23.27 -22.04 -9.26
CA LEU A 30 -24.70 -21.83 -9.06
C LEU A 30 -25.31 -21.11 -10.27
N PRO A 31 -26.58 -21.39 -10.61
CA PRO A 31 -27.32 -20.66 -11.64
C PRO A 31 -27.72 -19.27 -11.11
N LEU A 32 -26.73 -18.38 -10.99
CA LEU A 32 -26.91 -16.99 -10.58
C LEU A 32 -27.31 -16.13 -11.77
N SER A 33 -28.02 -15.03 -11.49
CA SER A 33 -28.28 -14.00 -12.51
C SER A 33 -26.97 -13.34 -12.98
N ASP A 34 -26.90 -12.97 -14.25
CA ASP A 34 -25.72 -12.33 -14.86
C ASP A 34 -25.21 -11.10 -14.10
N PHE A 35 -26.12 -10.30 -13.53
CA PHE A 35 -25.77 -9.13 -12.73
C PHE A 35 -24.99 -9.49 -11.46
N VAL A 36 -25.43 -10.54 -10.75
CA VAL A 36 -24.75 -11.02 -9.54
C VAL A 36 -23.38 -11.60 -9.89
N THR A 37 -23.31 -12.36 -10.99
CA THR A 37 -22.06 -12.92 -11.52
C THR A 37 -21.05 -11.81 -11.85
N PHE A 38 -21.51 -10.72 -12.48
CA PHE A 38 -20.67 -9.54 -12.77
C PHE A 38 -20.13 -8.89 -11.50
N VAL A 39 -20.97 -8.68 -10.47
CA VAL A 39 -20.54 -8.11 -9.19
C VAL A 39 -19.48 -8.98 -8.50
N ILE A 40 -19.67 -10.31 -8.53
CA ILE A 40 -18.70 -11.27 -7.97
C ILE A 40 -17.35 -11.20 -8.71
N ILE A 41 -17.38 -11.18 -10.05
CA ILE A 41 -16.17 -11.03 -10.87
C ILE A 41 -15.45 -9.73 -10.52
N LEU A 42 -16.17 -8.61 -10.46
CA LEU A 42 -15.59 -7.31 -10.18
C LEU A 42 -14.95 -7.26 -8.79
N ALA A 43 -15.64 -7.77 -7.76
CA ALA A 43 -15.12 -7.83 -6.40
C ALA A 43 -13.86 -8.70 -6.31
N TYR A 44 -13.87 -9.87 -6.94
CA TYR A 44 -12.70 -10.76 -6.98
C TYR A 44 -11.53 -10.15 -7.75
N PHE A 45 -11.81 -9.45 -8.85
CA PHE A 45 -10.80 -8.73 -9.63
C PHE A 45 -10.12 -7.63 -8.81
N ILE A 46 -10.89 -6.86 -8.02
CA ILE A 46 -10.34 -5.85 -7.11
C ILE A 46 -9.42 -6.50 -6.06
N LEU A 47 -9.81 -7.65 -5.50
CA LEU A 47 -8.97 -8.40 -4.55
C LEU A 47 -7.64 -8.85 -5.19
N VAL A 48 -7.69 -9.34 -6.42
CA VAL A 48 -6.49 -9.74 -7.17
C VAL A 48 -5.58 -8.53 -7.43
N ILE A 49 -6.14 -7.38 -7.80
CA ILE A 49 -5.38 -6.13 -7.98
C ILE A 49 -4.71 -5.71 -6.66
N MET A 50 -5.43 -5.70 -5.54
CA MET A 50 -4.87 -5.35 -4.24
C MET A 50 -3.72 -6.30 -3.83
N PHE A 51 -3.86 -7.60 -4.13
CA PHE A 51 -2.80 -8.56 -3.90
C PHE A 51 -1.58 -8.28 -4.79
N ALA A 52 -1.78 -8.06 -6.09
CA ALA A 52 -0.73 -7.71 -7.03
C ALA A 52 0.00 -6.42 -6.63
N GLU A 53 -0.75 -5.39 -6.23
CA GLU A 53 -0.20 -4.13 -5.72
C GLU A 53 0.67 -4.40 -4.49
N SER A 54 0.22 -5.21 -3.53
CA SER A 54 1.00 -5.55 -2.34
C SER A 54 2.34 -6.26 -2.66
N LEU A 55 2.43 -6.98 -3.77
CA LEU A 55 3.64 -7.67 -4.21
C LEU A 55 4.64 -6.73 -4.88
N ILE A 56 4.14 -5.88 -5.78
CA ILE A 56 4.94 -5.01 -6.64
C ILE A 56 5.33 -3.70 -5.92
N PHE A 57 4.50 -3.24 -4.98
CA PHE A 57 4.70 -1.95 -4.33
C PHE A 57 6.01 -1.90 -3.56
N LYS A 58 6.84 -0.94 -3.95
CA LYS A 58 8.13 -0.61 -3.31
C LYS A 58 8.28 0.90 -3.24
N ILE A 59 8.95 1.35 -2.18
CA ILE A 59 9.34 2.75 -2.00
C ILE A 59 10.86 2.81 -2.04
N GLU A 60 11.39 3.60 -2.96
CA GLU A 60 12.82 3.89 -3.11
C GLU A 60 13.10 5.32 -2.62
N ILE A 61 13.95 5.43 -1.62
CA ILE A 61 14.55 6.70 -1.20
C ILE A 61 15.82 6.89 -2.03
N LYS A 62 15.80 7.87 -2.95
CA LYS A 62 16.94 8.30 -3.76
C LYS A 62 17.28 9.76 -3.41
N GLY A 63 18.33 9.95 -2.60
CA GLY A 63 18.73 11.27 -2.12
C GLY A 63 17.63 11.95 -1.32
N SER A 64 17.24 13.17 -1.72
CA SER A 64 16.17 13.96 -1.10
C SER A 64 14.74 13.53 -1.49
N LYS A 65 14.58 12.54 -2.39
CA LYS A 65 13.29 12.15 -2.96
C LYS A 65 12.85 10.75 -2.53
N LEU A 66 11.58 10.64 -2.19
CA LEU A 66 10.86 9.42 -1.91
C LEU A 66 10.05 9.05 -3.16
N LYS A 67 10.56 8.06 -3.90
CA LYS A 67 9.97 7.56 -5.14
C LYS A 67 9.25 6.25 -4.88
N SER A 68 8.06 6.11 -5.41
CA SER A 68 7.33 4.85 -5.55
C SER A 68 6.86 4.73 -6.99
N MET A 69 6.27 3.59 -7.34
CA MET A 69 5.72 3.35 -8.67
C MET A 69 4.60 4.35 -9.03
N TYR A 70 3.92 4.89 -8.02
CA TYR A 70 2.75 5.77 -8.18
C TYR A 70 3.03 7.25 -7.85
N PHE A 71 4.19 7.59 -7.26
CA PHE A 71 4.48 8.97 -6.85
C PHE A 71 5.97 9.24 -6.66
N SER A 72 6.37 10.50 -6.82
CA SER A 72 7.70 10.99 -6.46
C SER A 72 7.52 12.25 -5.61
N ILE A 73 7.89 12.17 -4.33
CA ILE A 73 7.68 13.24 -3.35
C ILE A 73 9.04 13.64 -2.77
N ASP A 74 9.29 14.93 -2.60
CA ASP A 74 10.46 15.42 -1.88
C ASP A 74 10.29 15.20 -0.37
N LEU A 75 11.34 14.69 0.29
CA LEU A 75 11.33 14.41 1.73
C LEU A 75 11.05 15.67 2.56
N SER A 76 11.42 16.85 2.06
CA SER A 76 11.16 18.15 2.69
C SER A 76 9.67 18.53 2.73
N ASP A 77 8.87 17.98 1.82
CA ASP A 77 7.44 18.29 1.75
C ASP A 77 6.60 17.40 2.67
N ILE A 78 7.21 16.36 3.24
CA ILE A 78 6.56 15.44 4.17
C ILE A 78 6.45 16.13 5.53
N ILE A 79 5.23 16.32 6.00
CA ILE A 79 4.94 16.88 7.33
C ILE A 79 4.94 15.77 8.38
N GLY A 80 4.50 14.57 8.00
CA GLY A 80 4.43 13.47 8.94
C GLY A 80 4.12 12.15 8.26
N VAL A 81 4.59 11.08 8.87
CA VAL A 81 4.33 9.72 8.42
C VAL A 81 3.76 8.91 9.57
N LYS A 82 2.59 8.31 9.37
CA LYS A 82 1.95 7.40 10.32
C LYS A 82 1.96 5.99 9.77
N SER A 83 2.59 5.06 10.50
CA SER A 83 2.47 3.63 10.22
C SER A 83 1.22 3.08 10.92
N GLY A 84 0.16 2.83 10.17
CA GLY A 84 -0.97 2.03 10.64
C GLY A 84 -0.71 0.53 10.49
N ILE A 85 -1.70 -0.27 10.92
CA ILE A 85 -1.67 -1.73 10.80
C ILE A 85 -1.96 -2.15 9.35
N LEU A 86 -2.97 -1.55 8.73
CA LEU A 86 -3.44 -1.88 7.38
C LEU A 86 -2.97 -0.90 6.31
N GLU A 87 -2.63 0.33 6.68
CA GLU A 87 -2.17 1.37 5.75
C GLU A 87 -1.02 2.16 6.37
N THR A 88 -0.13 2.66 5.52
CA THR A 88 0.81 3.71 5.89
C THR A 88 0.32 5.02 5.29
N VAL A 89 0.24 6.06 6.11
CA VAL A 89 -0.22 7.38 5.70
C VAL A 89 0.97 8.32 5.65
N ILE A 90 1.28 8.83 4.47
CA ILE A 90 2.29 9.88 4.25
C ILE A 90 1.54 11.19 4.03
N ARG A 91 1.69 12.13 4.96
CA ARG A 91 1.10 13.47 4.84
C ARG A 91 2.15 14.45 4.33
N THR A 92 1.88 15.05 3.19
CA THR A 92 2.66 16.19 2.68
C THR A 92 1.95 17.51 2.96
N ARG A 93 2.59 18.63 2.63
CA ARG A 93 1.96 19.96 2.66
C ARG A 93 0.71 20.08 1.80
N TRP A 94 0.63 19.29 0.73
CA TRP A 94 -0.36 19.47 -0.33
C TRP A 94 -1.33 18.29 -0.49
N ARG A 95 -0.96 17.09 -0.02
CA ARG A 95 -1.76 15.87 -0.20
C ARG A 95 -1.49 14.82 0.89
N ILE A 96 -2.47 13.94 1.08
CA ILE A 96 -2.34 12.75 1.93
C ILE A 96 -2.27 11.53 1.02
N TYR A 97 -1.20 10.76 1.14
CA TYR A 97 -1.00 9.50 0.41
C TYR A 97 -1.26 8.33 1.36
N ARG A 98 -2.19 7.46 0.98
CA ARG A 98 -2.46 6.19 1.65
C ARG A 98 -1.85 5.10 0.81
N ILE A 99 -0.96 4.33 1.42
CA ILE A 99 -0.20 3.28 0.74
C ILE A 99 -0.28 2.00 1.58
N PRO A 100 -0.08 0.83 0.95
CA PRO A 100 -0.01 -0.43 1.68
C PRO A 100 1.06 -0.35 2.79
N PRO A 101 0.92 -1.11 3.88
CA PRO A 101 1.73 -0.94 5.07
C PRO A 101 3.18 -1.31 4.74
N VAL A 102 4.07 -0.34 4.82
CA VAL A 102 5.48 -0.49 4.44
C VAL A 102 6.33 -0.71 5.69
N ASP A 103 7.38 -1.52 5.58
CA ASP A 103 8.36 -1.69 6.63
C ASP A 103 9.35 -0.53 6.67
N GLY A 104 9.88 -0.20 7.86
CA GLY A 104 10.91 0.82 8.00
C GLY A 104 10.44 2.28 7.82
N VAL A 105 9.13 2.53 7.89
CA VAL A 105 8.52 3.86 7.81
C VAL A 105 9.07 4.83 8.86
N ASN A 106 9.41 4.33 10.05
CA ASN A 106 10.01 5.11 11.13
C ASN A 106 11.36 5.75 10.71
N LYS A 107 12.06 5.17 9.74
CA LYS A 107 13.32 5.72 9.20
C LYS A 107 13.08 6.95 8.33
N ILE A 108 11.94 7.01 7.62
CA ILE A 108 11.54 8.19 6.84
C ILE A 108 11.29 9.36 7.80
N GLY A 109 10.49 9.16 8.84
CA GLY A 109 10.22 10.21 9.83
C GLY A 109 11.48 10.77 10.51
N ARG A 110 12.45 9.92 10.82
CA ARG A 110 13.75 10.37 11.37
C ARG A 110 14.55 11.22 10.39
N MET A 111 14.62 10.83 9.11
CA MET A 111 15.31 11.62 8.08
C MET A 111 14.64 12.98 7.85
N THR A 112 13.30 13.03 7.88
CA THR A 112 12.55 14.29 7.77
C THR A 112 12.85 15.21 8.96
N ASN A 113 12.90 14.67 10.18
CA ASN A 113 13.21 15.47 11.37
C ASN A 113 14.64 16.01 11.36
N MET A 114 15.64 15.24 10.91
CA MET A 114 17.03 15.72 10.78
C MET A 114 17.14 16.91 9.81
N LEU A 115 16.47 16.84 8.65
CA LEU A 115 16.46 17.93 7.67
C LEU A 115 15.75 19.21 8.16
N VAL A 116 14.83 19.09 9.13
CA VAL A 116 14.18 20.24 9.77
C VAL A 116 15.09 20.89 10.81
N VAL A 117 15.96 20.11 11.47
CA VAL A 117 16.92 20.60 12.47
C VAL A 117 18.07 21.33 11.78
N GLU A 118 18.65 20.78 10.71
CA GLU A 118 19.72 21.44 9.92
C GLU A 118 19.30 22.77 9.29
N ARG A 119 17.99 23.03 9.14
CA ARG A 119 17.48 24.31 8.60
C ARG A 119 17.25 25.38 9.65
N LYS A 120 17.37 25.05 10.93
CA LYS A 120 17.16 25.97 12.05
C LYS A 120 18.46 26.43 12.72
N GLU A 121 19.58 25.80 12.38
CA GLU A 121 20.94 26.26 12.69
C GLU A 121 21.45 27.18 11.57
#